data_AF-A0A942ZU87-F1
#
_entry.id   AF-A0A942ZU87-F1
#
_cell.length_a   1.000
_cell.length_b   1.000
_cell.length_c   1.000
_cell.angle_alpha   90.00
_cell.angle_beta   90.00
_cell.angle_gamma   90.00
#
_symmetry.space_group_name_H-M   'P 1'
#
loop_
_entity.id
_entity.type
_entity.pdbx_description
1 polymer ?
#
loop_
_entity_poly.entity_id
_entity_poly.type
_entity_poly.pdbx_seq_one_letter_code
_entity_poly.pdbx_strand_id
1 'polypeptide(L)'
;MVSNGAINIKSTGTSQNADVTFLTKNINDSFTEHHLERLQDNIYRFSKTPNLNDDSFGSASGISLKFKLHGLETKCGMFEAKMMDAAQYMWKLLCSVWRKKNITVDPLQITMEFTRNFPLDTLAEAQTVQALIGAGIPKEVAYSQLSFVDDVDYVMEMLEKEQNGIESLDDVE
;
A
#
# COMPACT_ATOMS: atom_id res chain seq x y z
N MET A 1 -37.46 0.02 -35.67
CA MET A 1 -38.87 -0.41 -35.76
C MET A 1 -39.65 0.78 -36.30
N VAL A 2 -40.13 0.70 -37.54
CA VAL A 2 -40.76 1.84 -38.24
C VAL A 2 -42.18 2.02 -37.71
N SER A 3 -42.47 3.17 -37.08
CA SER A 3 -43.76 3.46 -36.48
C SER A 3 -44.54 4.39 -37.40
N ASN A 4 -45.55 3.86 -38.09
CA ASN A 4 -46.45 4.60 -38.96
C ASN A 4 -47.78 4.83 -38.23
N GLY A 5 -47.99 6.05 -37.75
CA GLY A 5 -49.26 6.53 -37.20
C GLY A 5 -49.24 8.04 -37.07
N ALA A 6 -50.23 8.73 -37.65
CA ALA A 6 -50.30 10.19 -37.63
C ALA A 6 -51.33 10.66 -36.58
N ILE A 7 -50.87 11.34 -35.53
CA ILE A 7 -51.71 12.07 -34.56
C ILE A 7 -51.57 13.55 -34.87
N ASN A 8 -52.68 14.24 -35.22
CA ASN A 8 -52.70 15.67 -35.53
C ASN A 8 -53.35 16.44 -34.38
N ILE A 9 -52.59 17.33 -33.72
CA ILE A 9 -53.09 18.21 -32.67
C ILE A 9 -53.30 19.60 -33.29
N LYS A 10 -54.55 20.09 -33.26
CA LYS A 10 -54.87 21.44 -33.73
C LYS A 10 -54.47 22.48 -32.67
N SER A 11 -53.45 23.28 -32.98
CA SER A 11 -52.99 24.37 -32.12
C SER A 11 -54.12 25.39 -31.91
N THR A 12 -54.61 25.51 -30.68
CA THR A 12 -55.62 26.51 -30.28
C THR A 12 -55.02 27.34 -29.15
N GLY A 13 -54.35 28.45 -29.50
CA GLY A 13 -53.81 29.43 -28.55
C GLY A 13 -52.37 29.87 -28.86
N THR A 14 -52.01 31.08 -28.42
CA THR A 14 -50.76 31.82 -28.72
C THR A 14 -49.45 31.18 -28.18
N SER A 15 -49.47 29.92 -27.74
CA SER A 15 -48.28 29.17 -27.32
C SER A 15 -47.94 28.09 -28.36
N GLN A 16 -46.91 28.34 -29.18
CA GLN A 16 -46.63 27.66 -30.44
C GLN A 16 -45.88 26.32 -30.39
N ASN A 17 -45.84 25.53 -29.30
CA ASN A 17 -45.07 24.28 -29.31
C ASN A 17 -45.83 23.12 -28.66
N ALA A 18 -46.62 22.39 -29.45
CA ALA A 18 -47.14 21.08 -29.07
C ALA A 18 -46.24 20.01 -29.71
N ASP A 19 -45.49 19.28 -28.88
CA ASP A 19 -44.58 18.22 -29.34
C ASP A 19 -45.22 16.84 -29.18
N VAL A 20 -45.09 15.99 -30.20
CA VAL A 20 -45.71 14.65 -30.25
C VAL A 20 -44.60 13.62 -30.38
N THR A 21 -44.29 12.95 -29.26
CA THR A 21 -43.23 11.95 -29.18
C THR A 21 -43.80 10.60 -28.78
N PHE A 22 -43.27 9.52 -29.37
CA PHE A 22 -43.60 8.16 -28.92
C PHE A 22 -43.09 7.94 -27.49
N LEU A 23 -43.85 7.20 -26.68
CA LEU A 23 -43.42 6.78 -25.35
C LEU A 23 -42.27 5.76 -25.48
N THR A 24 -41.05 6.24 -25.58
CA THR A 24 -39.84 5.42 -25.57
C THR A 24 -39.30 5.31 -24.15
N LYS A 25 -38.68 4.17 -23.82
CA LYS A 25 -37.95 4.04 -22.56
C LYS A 25 -36.74 4.99 -22.61
N ASN A 26 -36.90 6.19 -22.06
CA ASN A 26 -35.81 7.14 -21.92
C ASN A 26 -34.90 6.65 -20.78
N ILE A 27 -33.80 6.00 -21.14
CA ILE A 27 -32.76 5.64 -20.18
C ILE A 27 -31.84 6.84 -20.06
N ASN A 28 -31.78 7.43 -18.87
CA ASN A 28 -30.81 8.47 -18.58
C ASN A 28 -29.45 7.80 -18.34
N ASP A 29 -28.64 7.77 -19.39
CA ASP A 29 -27.30 7.19 -19.39
C ASP A 29 -26.40 7.89 -18.38
N SER A 30 -26.45 9.23 -18.33
CA SER A 30 -25.69 10.04 -17.36
C SER A 30 -26.03 9.70 -15.91
N PHE A 31 -27.31 9.46 -15.58
CA PHE A 31 -27.68 9.03 -14.23
C PHE A 31 -27.09 7.65 -13.88
N THR A 32 -27.06 6.74 -14.86
CA THR A 32 -26.53 5.38 -14.67
C THR A 32 -25.02 5.41 -14.48
N GLU A 33 -24.30 6.17 -15.30
CA GLU A 33 -22.85 6.38 -15.19
C GLU A 33 -22.47 7.00 -13.83
N HIS A 34 -23.11 8.10 -13.42
CA HIS A 34 -22.83 8.70 -12.10
C HIS A 34 -23.18 7.77 -10.93
N HIS A 35 -24.21 6.93 -11.09
CA HIS A 35 -24.54 5.94 -10.08
C HIS A 35 -23.46 4.85 -9.98
N LEU A 36 -22.95 4.37 -11.12
CA LEU A 36 -21.89 3.37 -11.19
C LEU A 36 -20.57 3.90 -10.63
N GLU A 37 -20.18 5.12 -10.99
CA GLU A 37 -19.00 5.81 -10.47
C GLU A 37 -19.06 5.92 -8.94
N ARG A 38 -20.20 6.38 -8.40
CA ARG A 38 -20.40 6.46 -6.94
C ARG A 38 -20.37 5.08 -6.27
N LEU A 39 -20.87 4.04 -6.93
CA LEU A 39 -20.77 2.67 -6.39
C LEU A 39 -19.31 2.20 -6.36
N GLN A 40 -18.55 2.44 -7.42
CA GLN A 40 -17.12 2.13 -7.49
C GLN A 40 -16.36 2.83 -6.36
N ASP A 41 -16.57 4.13 -6.17
CA ASP A 41 -15.94 4.91 -5.10
C ASP A 41 -16.29 4.36 -3.71
N ASN A 42 -17.56 4.03 -3.49
CA ASN A 42 -18.00 3.46 -2.23
C ASN A 42 -17.38 2.08 -1.97
N ILE A 43 -17.22 1.25 -3.00
CA ILE A 43 -16.56 -0.06 -2.87
C ILE A 43 -15.12 0.15 -2.38
N TYR A 44 -14.34 1.04 -2.99
CA TYR A 44 -12.96 1.30 -2.55
C TYR A 44 -12.91 1.94 -1.16
N ARG A 45 -13.82 2.87 -0.86
CA ARG A 45 -13.92 3.51 0.45
C ARG A 45 -14.25 2.52 1.58
N PHE A 46 -15.21 1.62 1.37
CA PHE A 46 -15.60 0.64 2.39
C PHE A 46 -14.66 -0.56 2.47
N SER A 47 -14.17 -1.03 1.31
CA SER A 47 -13.17 -2.10 1.27
C SER A 47 -11.81 -1.63 1.76
N LYS A 48 -11.55 -0.32 1.85
CA LYS A 48 -10.23 0.25 2.20
C LYS A 48 -9.12 -0.28 1.29
N THR A 49 -9.46 -0.73 0.09
CA THR A 49 -8.51 -1.18 -0.92
C THR A 49 -8.17 0.03 -1.79
N PRO A 50 -6.89 0.32 -2.04
CA PRO A 50 -6.49 1.39 -2.95
C PRO A 50 -6.91 1.04 -4.39
N ASN A 51 -7.40 2.03 -5.13
CA ASN A 51 -7.59 1.90 -6.58
C ASN A 51 -6.26 2.17 -7.28
N LEU A 52 -5.66 1.13 -7.87
CA LEU A 52 -4.38 1.24 -8.58
C LEU A 52 -4.51 1.82 -10.00
N ASN A 53 -5.73 1.85 -10.55
CA ASN A 53 -6.01 2.39 -11.88
C ASN A 53 -6.35 3.89 -11.85
N ASP A 54 -6.32 4.52 -10.68
CA ASP A 54 -6.51 5.96 -10.55
C ASP A 54 -5.24 6.69 -11.05
N ASP A 55 -5.39 7.62 -11.99
CA ASP A 55 -4.29 8.44 -12.51
C ASP A 55 -3.54 9.18 -11.39
N SER A 56 -4.25 9.53 -10.32
CA SER A 56 -3.66 10.16 -9.14
C SER A 56 -2.73 9.22 -8.35
N PHE A 57 -2.78 7.90 -8.59
CA PHE A 57 -1.87 6.93 -7.97
C PHE A 57 -0.49 6.92 -8.66
N GLY A 58 -0.45 7.09 -9.99
CA GLY A 58 0.80 7.07 -10.77
C GLY A 58 1.68 8.31 -10.62
N SER A 59 1.10 9.48 -10.29
CA SER A 59 1.85 10.74 -10.07
C SER A 59 2.07 11.09 -8.59
N ALA A 60 1.68 10.20 -7.68
CA ALA A 60 1.73 10.46 -6.24
C ALA A 60 3.18 10.45 -5.74
N SER A 61 3.57 11.48 -4.99
CA SER A 61 4.82 11.47 -4.21
C SER A 61 4.77 10.41 -3.12
N GLY A 62 5.91 9.88 -2.67
CA GLY A 62 5.98 8.77 -1.70
C GLY A 62 5.14 8.97 -0.42
N ILE A 63 5.05 10.21 0.09
CA ILE A 63 4.21 10.56 1.24
C ILE A 63 2.72 10.50 0.91
N SER A 64 2.31 11.01 -0.24
CA SER A 64 0.91 10.96 -0.68
C SER A 64 0.46 9.52 -0.96
N LEU A 65 1.36 8.68 -1.45
CA LEU A 65 1.13 7.27 -1.66
C LEU A 65 0.91 6.52 -0.33
N LYS A 66 1.74 6.79 0.70
CA LYS A 66 1.55 6.25 2.06
C LYS A 66 0.19 6.66 2.64
N PHE A 67 -0.24 7.91 2.43
CA PHE A 67 -1.56 8.36 2.89
C PHE A 67 -2.72 7.61 2.19
N LYS A 68 -2.62 7.39 0.88
CA LYS A 68 -3.61 6.60 0.12
C LYS A 68 -3.65 5.13 0.57
N LEU A 69 -2.51 4.56 0.93
CA LEU A 69 -2.40 3.16 1.38
C LEU A 69 -2.75 2.98 2.86
N HIS A 70 -2.93 4.04 3.64
CA HIS A 70 -3.18 3.97 5.08
C HIS A 70 -4.38 3.10 5.46
N GLY A 71 -5.46 3.14 4.66
CA GLY A 71 -6.64 2.31 4.89
C GLY A 71 -6.36 0.81 4.77
N LEU A 72 -5.52 0.44 3.79
CA LEU A 72 -5.04 -0.93 3.59
C LEU A 72 -4.08 -1.32 4.71
N GLU A 73 -3.17 -0.43 5.10
CA GLU A 73 -2.19 -0.69 6.15
C GLU A 73 -2.87 -0.99 7.50
N THR A 74 -3.95 -0.26 7.82
CA THR A 74 -4.74 -0.55 9.02
C THR A 74 -5.32 -1.97 9.00
N LYS A 75 -5.79 -2.46 7.83
CA LYS A 75 -6.30 -3.83 7.69
C LYS A 75 -5.18 -4.85 7.80
N CYS A 76 -4.06 -4.58 7.15
CA CYS A 76 -2.86 -5.39 7.18
C CYS A 76 -2.29 -5.53 8.59
N GLY A 77 -2.27 -4.46 9.40
CA GLY A 77 -1.85 -4.49 10.80
C GLY A 77 -2.78 -5.33 11.69
N MET A 78 -4.11 -5.23 11.49
CA MET A 78 -5.06 -6.10 12.18
C MET A 78 -4.89 -7.58 11.79
N PHE A 79 -4.56 -7.86 10.53
CA PHE A 79 -4.28 -9.21 10.06
C PHE A 79 -2.97 -9.73 10.66
N GLU A 80 -1.93 -8.90 10.71
CA GLU A 80 -0.65 -9.23 11.30
C GLU A 80 -0.76 -9.57 12.78
N ALA A 81 -1.53 -8.79 13.57
CA ALA A 81 -1.77 -9.09 14.97
C ALA A 81 -2.40 -10.48 15.16
N LYS A 82 -3.39 -10.84 14.33
CA LYS A 82 -4.00 -12.18 14.35
C LYS A 82 -3.02 -13.28 13.92
N MET A 83 -2.16 -12.98 12.95
CA MET A 83 -1.13 -13.89 12.48
C MET A 83 -0.07 -14.12 13.56
N MET A 84 0.30 -13.08 14.30
CA MET A 84 1.22 -13.14 15.43
C MET A 84 0.65 -14.02 16.55
N ASP A 85 -0.62 -13.84 16.92
CA ASP A 85 -1.30 -14.71 17.90
C ASP A 85 -1.31 -16.18 17.45
N ALA A 86 -1.66 -16.43 16.19
CA ALA A 86 -1.69 -17.78 15.62
C ALA A 86 -0.28 -18.42 15.56
N ALA A 87 0.73 -17.64 15.19
CA ALA A 87 2.10 -18.09 15.13
C ALA A 87 2.68 -18.34 16.53
N GLN A 88 2.33 -17.54 17.53
CA GLN A 88 2.71 -17.81 18.93
C GLN A 88 2.13 -19.14 19.41
N TYR A 89 0.89 -19.45 19.04
CA TYR A 89 0.28 -20.75 19.34
C TYR A 89 1.00 -21.90 18.61
N MET A 90 1.36 -21.70 17.34
CA MET A 90 2.15 -22.66 16.56
C MET A 90 3.51 -22.93 17.22
N TRP A 91 4.24 -21.89 17.62
CA TRP A 91 5.53 -22.02 18.30
C TRP A 91 5.42 -22.73 19.63
N LYS A 92 4.38 -22.42 20.43
CA LYS A 92 4.10 -23.15 21.68
C LYS A 92 3.93 -24.66 21.43
N LEU A 93 3.24 -25.05 20.36
CA LEU A 93 3.06 -26.44 19.98
C LEU A 93 4.39 -27.06 19.55
N LEU A 94 5.15 -26.40 18.68
CA LEU A 94 6.47 -26.88 18.22
C LEU A 94 7.45 -27.08 19.38
N CYS A 95 7.55 -26.11 20.30
CA CYS A 95 8.38 -26.23 21.50
C CYS A 95 7.95 -27.41 22.38
N SER A 96 6.66 -27.74 22.45
CA SER A 96 6.18 -28.90 23.20
C SER A 96 6.64 -30.24 22.59
N VAL A 97 6.73 -30.31 21.26
CA VAL A 97 7.23 -31.47 20.52
C VAL A 97 8.75 -31.57 20.65
N TRP A 98 9.46 -30.45 20.55
CA TRP A 98 10.91 -30.39 20.71
C TRP A 98 11.38 -30.75 22.11
N ARG A 99 10.60 -30.41 23.14
CA ARG A 99 10.87 -30.85 24.51
C ARG A 99 10.92 -32.38 24.62
N LYS A 100 10.11 -33.12 23.85
CA LYS A 100 10.17 -34.59 23.79
C LYS A 100 11.44 -35.13 23.11
N LYS A 101 12.11 -34.30 22.32
CA LYS A 101 13.38 -34.61 21.63
C LYS A 101 14.61 -34.06 22.37
N ASN A 102 14.49 -33.68 23.64
CA ASN A 102 15.55 -33.03 24.43
C ASN A 102 16.06 -31.69 23.88
N ILE A 103 15.25 -30.99 23.07
CA ILE A 103 15.56 -29.62 22.63
C ILE A 103 14.67 -28.66 23.42
N THR A 104 15.27 -27.83 24.27
CA THR A 104 14.55 -26.84 25.08
C THR A 104 14.64 -25.47 24.43
N VAL A 105 13.55 -25.05 23.79
CA VAL A 105 13.37 -23.69 23.28
C VAL A 105 12.21 -23.06 24.02
N ASP A 106 12.40 -21.84 24.54
CA ASP A 106 11.34 -21.04 25.13
C ASP A 106 10.55 -20.32 24.01
N PRO A 107 9.23 -20.56 23.86
CA PRO A 107 8.41 -19.87 22.88
C PRO A 107 8.43 -18.34 22.99
N LEU A 108 8.78 -17.78 24.15
CA LEU A 108 8.83 -16.33 24.38
C LEU A 108 10.07 -15.66 23.79
N GLN A 109 11.10 -16.43 23.45
CA GLN A 109 12.36 -15.94 22.87
C GLN A 109 12.30 -15.83 21.34
N ILE A 110 11.18 -16.23 20.74
CA ILE A 110 11.02 -16.24 19.28
C ILE A 110 10.38 -14.92 18.86
N THR A 111 11.14 -14.10 18.15
CA THR A 111 10.64 -12.88 17.51
C THR A 111 10.21 -13.19 16.08
N MET A 112 9.09 -12.59 15.66
CA MET A 112 8.56 -12.72 14.31
C MET A 112 8.42 -11.31 13.74
N GLU A 113 9.07 -11.08 12.61
CA GLU A 113 9.04 -9.80 11.93
C GLU A 113 8.30 -9.95 10.60
N PHE A 114 7.36 -9.04 10.34
CA PHE A 114 6.63 -8.98 9.09
C PHE A 114 7.04 -7.71 8.35
N THR A 115 7.65 -7.86 7.18
CA THR A 115 8.06 -6.74 6.35
C THR A 115 6.97 -6.39 5.34
N ARG A 116 6.69 -5.09 5.19
CA ARG A 116 5.72 -4.58 4.21
C ARG A 116 6.45 -4.25 2.91
N ASN A 117 5.95 -4.79 1.80
CA ASN A 117 6.46 -4.43 0.48
C ASN A 117 5.69 -3.23 -0.07
N PHE A 118 6.15 -2.02 0.28
CA PHE A 118 5.69 -0.78 -0.34
C PHE A 118 6.76 -0.24 -1.30
N PRO A 119 6.37 0.50 -2.35
CA PRO A 119 7.36 1.27 -3.11
C PRO A 119 7.97 2.33 -2.19
N LEU A 120 9.29 2.24 -2.00
CA LEU A 120 10.06 3.13 -1.15
C LEU A 120 10.77 4.18 -2.00
N ASP A 121 10.84 5.40 -1.47
CA ASP A 121 11.57 6.50 -2.09
C ASP A 121 12.98 6.54 -1.49
N THR A 122 13.88 5.76 -2.10
CA THR A 122 15.26 5.61 -1.63
C THR A 122 16.05 6.92 -1.65
N LEU A 123 15.67 7.88 -2.51
CA LEU A 123 16.28 9.20 -2.57
C LEU A 123 15.90 10.02 -1.34
N ALA A 124 14.62 10.04 -0.99
CA ALA A 124 14.15 10.71 0.22
C ALA A 124 14.80 10.08 1.48
N GLU A 125 14.89 8.74 1.54
CA GLU A 125 15.57 8.04 2.63
C GLU A 125 17.05 8.44 2.74
N ALA A 126 17.81 8.40 1.64
CA ALA A 126 19.21 8.81 1.63
C ALA A 126 19.41 10.28 2.09
N GLN A 127 18.52 11.18 1.68
CA GLN A 127 18.53 12.58 2.12
C GLN A 127 18.25 12.70 3.63
N THR A 128 17.31 11.93 4.16
CA THR A 128 17.02 11.93 5.60
C THR A 128 18.21 11.42 6.40
N VAL A 129 18.89 10.37 5.95
CA VAL A 129 20.09 9.83 6.61
C VAL A 129 21.22 10.85 6.63
N GLN A 130 21.47 11.52 5.51
CA GLN A 130 22.48 12.57 5.43
C GLN A 130 22.18 13.74 6.39
N ALA A 131 20.90 14.09 6.55
CA ALA A 131 20.46 15.11 7.50
C ALA A 131 20.61 14.65 8.96
N LEU A 132 20.29 13.39 9.28
CA LEU A 132 20.46 12.79 10.60
C LEU A 132 21.94 12.77 11.02
N ILE A 133 22.83 12.37 10.12
CA ILE A 133 24.29 12.42 10.34
C ILE A 133 24.75 13.87 10.54
N GLY A 134 24.24 14.81 9.74
CA GLY A 134 24.52 16.23 9.88
C GLY A 134 24.04 16.83 11.21
N ALA A 135 22.98 16.27 11.80
CA ALA A 135 22.43 16.67 13.08
C ALA A 135 23.19 16.09 14.29
N GLY A 136 24.17 15.22 14.07
CA GLY A 136 25.01 14.62 15.12
C GLY A 136 24.46 13.33 15.72
N ILE A 137 23.52 12.65 15.06
CA ILE A 137 23.05 11.31 15.45
C ILE A 137 24.14 10.29 15.08
N PRO A 138 24.39 9.26 15.92
CA PRO A 138 25.33 8.19 15.60
C PRO A 138 25.05 7.58 14.23
N LYS A 139 26.11 7.35 13.45
CA LYS A 139 26.02 6.81 12.08
C LYS A 139 25.26 5.48 12.04
N GLU A 140 25.46 4.63 13.04
CA GLU A 140 24.75 3.36 13.20
C GLU A 140 23.23 3.54 13.20
N VAL A 141 22.72 4.45 14.02
CA VAL A 141 21.28 4.76 14.11
C VAL A 141 20.76 5.44 12.84
N ALA A 142 21.62 6.19 12.14
CA ALA A 142 21.24 6.84 10.89
C ALA A 142 21.15 5.81 9.73
N TYR A 143 22.11 4.91 9.60
CA TYR A 143 22.11 3.87 8.57
C TYR A 143 21.05 2.80 8.80
N SER A 144 20.64 2.56 10.06
CA SER A 144 19.52 1.67 10.39
C SER A 144 18.17 2.13 9.84
N GLN A 145 18.06 3.39 9.37
CA GLN A 145 16.84 3.90 8.76
C GLN A 145 16.74 3.56 7.26
N LEU A 146 17.83 3.08 6.63
CA LEU A 146 17.81 2.66 5.24
C LEU A 146 17.12 1.31 5.12
N SER A 147 16.03 1.26 4.37
CA SER A 147 15.20 0.06 4.25
C SER A 147 15.86 -1.11 3.51
N PHE A 148 16.97 -0.85 2.80
CA PHE A 148 17.70 -1.83 2.01
C PHE A 148 18.94 -2.38 2.73
N VAL A 149 19.23 -1.89 3.94
CA VAL A 149 20.35 -2.36 4.76
C VAL A 149 19.78 -3.34 5.81
N ASP A 150 20.03 -4.63 5.60
CA ASP A 150 19.60 -5.67 6.55
C ASP A 150 20.49 -5.73 7.80
N ASP A 151 21.81 -5.50 7.63
CA ASP A 151 22.81 -5.55 8.71
C ASP A 151 23.64 -4.27 8.72
N VAL A 152 23.40 -3.43 9.73
CA VAL A 152 24.06 -2.13 9.91
C VAL A 152 25.51 -2.31 10.36
N ASP A 153 25.79 -3.32 11.18
CA ASP A 153 27.12 -3.57 11.73
C ASP A 153 28.08 -3.96 10.60
N TYR A 154 27.61 -4.79 9.68
CA TYR A 154 28.35 -5.15 8.48
C TYR A 154 28.67 -3.94 7.58
N VAL A 155 27.71 -3.02 7.41
CA VAL A 155 27.92 -1.79 6.63
C VAL A 155 28.94 -0.87 7.31
N MET A 156 28.90 -0.78 8.64
CA MET A 156 29.89 -0.03 9.41
C MET A 156 31.28 -0.64 9.29
N GLU A 157 31.40 -1.97 9.35
CA GLU A 157 32.66 -2.69 9.13
C GLU A 157 33.22 -2.44 7.71
N MET A 158 32.35 -2.43 6.69
CA MET A 158 32.74 -2.05 5.32
C MET A 158 33.27 -0.61 5.25
N LEU A 159 32.58 0.34 5.88
CA LEU A 159 33.01 1.74 5.93
C LEU A 159 34.35 1.91 6.65
N GLU A 160 34.60 1.14 7.72
CA GLU A 160 35.88 1.12 8.42
C GLU A 160 36.98 0.53 7.55
N LYS A 161 36.70 -0.56 6.80
CA LYS A 161 37.65 -1.14 5.83
C LYS A 161 37.99 -0.17 4.70
N GLU A 162 37.00 0.56 4.17
CA GLU A 162 37.21 1.62 3.17
C GLU A 162 38.03 2.80 3.73
N GLN A 163 37.78 3.20 4.98
CA GLN A 163 38.49 4.30 5.64
C GLN A 163 39.92 3.92 6.02
N ASN A 164 40.15 2.66 6.40
CA ASN A 164 41.47 2.15 6.77
C ASN A 164 42.34 1.78 5.56
N GLY A 165 41.77 1.68 4.36
CA GLY A 165 42.44 1.99 3.08
C GLY A 165 43.76 1.27 2.73
N ILE A 166 44.18 0.23 3.45
CA ILE A 166 45.33 -0.61 3.14
C ILE A 166 45.02 -2.03 3.63
N GLU A 167 44.72 -2.94 2.71
CA GLU A 167 44.93 -4.37 2.95
C GLU A 167 46.44 -4.54 3.22
N SER A 168 46.84 -5.03 4.40
CA SER A 168 48.23 -5.45 4.59
C SER A 168 48.51 -6.60 3.62
N LEU A 169 49.56 -6.46 2.81
CA LEU A 169 50.04 -7.48 1.85
C LEU A 169 50.45 -8.82 2.51
N ASP A 170 50.26 -8.99 3.82
CA ASP A 170 50.66 -10.15 4.60
C ASP A 170 49.60 -11.28 4.63
N ASP A 171 48.38 -11.05 4.10
CA ASP A 171 47.33 -12.10 3.99
C ASP A 171 47.26 -12.73 2.59
N VAL A 172 48.22 -12.44 1.71
CA VAL A 172 48.43 -13.13 0.43
C VAL A 172 49.71 -13.95 0.50
N GLU A 173 49.69 -15.04 1.26
CA GLU A 173 50.62 -16.17 1.11
C GLU A 173 49.88 -17.51 1.14
#